data_AF-A0A099P235-F1
#
_entry.id   AF-A0A099P235-F1
#
_cell.length_a   1.000
_cell.length_b   1.000
_cell.length_c   1.000
_cell.angle_alpha   90.00
_cell.angle_beta   90.00
_cell.angle_gamma   90.00
#
_symmetry.space_group_name_H-M   'P 1'
#
loop_
_entity.id
_entity.type
_entity.pdbx_description
1 polymer ?
#
loop_
_entity_poly.entity_id
_entity_poly.type
_entity_poly.pdbx_seq_one_letter_code
_entity_poly.pdbx_strand_id
1 'polypeptide(L)'
;MSSPPPIPGAVPNVASPTQTRGAPPPMPPQIPAPTPGHLTRADAISRHSSVSSRPPIPPVPPTSAAPPIPKSASSVFSESSTRKHSTLHSHPEPTPGSEPPYQSIETAPPAPFIQRQATRTSLESSASTPCIAPHIESNNTELWWTTESLPPQLNALETYFEVEATEIPKRGGRLTKYLVYYILDAQLGCTTLELAYDVSEPERIMFFHESKHKVKADRKKLIEEYTKYGPLAYNIAVGSLKKSFSGEYVDYIFSQLPDSVLLPIANKTYGAVVYRNNNGDTKFYDDIRPGDVLVVVNATFEGSTTKHVGVLKPQVSIVTSFDAEKNKIKVIEQSEGMVQQARYKLKNLASGKLRVFRIVGRDYIGW
;
A
#
# COMPACT_ATOMS: atom_id res chain seq x y z
N MET A 1 18.36 -4.91 72.47
CA MET A 1 18.39 -3.53 71.93
C MET A 1 19.12 -3.59 70.60
N SER A 2 18.56 -3.00 69.56
CA SER A 2 19.02 -3.16 68.17
C SER A 2 19.04 -1.81 67.46
N SER A 3 20.10 -1.55 66.70
CA SER A 3 20.31 -0.28 65.98
C SER A 3 19.32 -0.10 64.82
N PRO A 4 18.92 1.14 64.49
CA PRO A 4 18.02 1.41 63.37
C PRO A 4 18.69 1.15 62.00
N PRO A 5 17.91 0.81 60.96
CA PRO A 5 18.43 0.55 59.61
C PRO A 5 18.85 1.86 58.88
N PRO A 6 19.78 1.77 57.91
CA PRO A 6 20.27 2.92 57.15
C PRO A 6 19.26 3.45 56.12
N ILE A 7 19.35 4.75 55.80
CA ILE A 7 18.52 5.43 54.80
C ILE A 7 19.12 5.21 53.40
N PRO A 8 18.39 4.58 52.44
CA PRO A 8 18.83 4.51 51.06
C PRO A 8 18.59 5.86 50.36
N GLY A 9 19.65 6.53 49.88
CA GLY A 9 19.50 7.79 49.14
C GLY A 9 20.74 8.70 49.02
N ALA A 10 21.83 8.45 49.75
CA ALA A 10 23.06 9.25 49.67
C ALA A 10 24.12 8.60 48.77
N VAL A 11 24.71 9.38 47.86
CA VAL A 11 25.66 8.90 46.83
C VAL A 11 27.14 9.14 47.20
N PRO A 12 28.04 8.17 47.00
CA PRO A 12 29.48 8.43 46.92
C PRO A 12 29.85 9.06 45.56
N ASN A 13 30.52 10.21 45.58
CA ASN A 13 31.00 10.88 44.36
C ASN A 13 32.30 10.22 43.86
N VAL A 14 32.28 9.63 42.65
CA VAL A 14 33.43 8.94 42.05
C VAL A 14 34.10 9.84 41.01
N ALA A 15 35.40 10.08 41.17
CA ALA A 15 36.19 10.92 40.28
C ALA A 15 36.31 10.35 38.85
N SER A 16 36.23 11.23 37.85
CA SER A 16 36.30 10.85 36.44
C SER A 16 37.70 10.41 35.99
N PRO A 17 37.85 9.35 35.17
CA PRO A 17 39.15 8.96 34.64
C PRO A 17 39.67 9.98 33.60
N THR A 18 40.95 10.36 33.73
CA THR A 18 41.60 11.32 32.83
C THR A 18 41.83 10.70 31.45
N GLN A 19 41.32 11.34 30.39
CA GLN A 19 41.54 10.88 29.02
C GLN A 19 42.97 11.16 28.55
N THR A 20 43.77 10.11 28.32
CA THR A 20 45.04 10.23 27.60
C THR A 20 44.79 10.48 26.11
N ARG A 21 45.24 11.63 25.61
CA ARG A 21 44.98 12.11 24.26
C ARG A 21 45.81 11.35 23.21
N GLY A 22 45.23 10.33 22.58
CA GLY A 22 45.86 9.61 21.48
C GLY A 22 46.17 10.52 20.29
N ALA A 23 47.28 10.26 19.59
CA ALA A 23 47.63 10.95 18.36
C ALA A 23 46.68 10.57 17.20
N PRO A 24 46.39 11.49 16.27
CA PRO A 24 45.58 11.16 15.09
C PRO A 24 46.31 10.18 14.15
N PRO A 25 45.58 9.36 13.38
CA PRO A 25 46.19 8.49 12.38
C PRO A 25 46.87 9.30 11.26
N PRO A 26 47.91 8.75 10.61
CA PRO A 26 48.57 9.41 9.49
C PRO A 26 47.62 9.58 8.29
N MET A 27 47.74 10.71 7.58
CA MET A 27 46.98 10.95 6.36
C MET A 27 47.45 10.00 5.23
N PRO A 28 46.54 9.55 4.34
CA PRO A 28 46.92 8.87 3.11
C PRO A 28 47.73 9.82 2.21
N PRO A 29 48.68 9.32 1.40
CA PRO A 29 49.51 10.14 0.54
C PRO A 29 48.66 10.86 -0.52
N GLN A 30 48.87 12.17 -0.67
CA GLN A 30 48.18 12.97 -1.67
C GLN A 30 48.70 12.65 -3.08
N ILE A 31 47.78 12.30 -3.99
CA ILE A 31 48.08 12.16 -5.42
C ILE A 31 48.27 13.58 -6.00
N PRO A 32 49.39 13.91 -6.65
CA PRO A 32 49.60 15.21 -7.27
C PRO A 32 48.56 15.50 -8.37
N ALA A 33 48.05 16.73 -8.41
CA ALA A 33 47.13 17.17 -9.46
C ALA A 33 47.88 17.35 -10.81
N PRO A 34 47.32 16.91 -11.96
CA PRO A 34 47.93 17.15 -13.26
C PRO A 34 47.95 18.64 -13.62
N THR A 35 49.14 19.22 -13.77
CA THR A 35 49.30 20.60 -14.27
C THR A 35 49.24 20.60 -15.80
N PRO A 36 48.47 21.49 -16.46
CA PRO A 36 48.39 21.51 -17.92
C PRO A 36 49.68 22.06 -18.56
N GLY A 37 50.31 21.26 -19.44
CA GLY A 37 51.54 21.60 -20.16
C GLY A 37 51.37 21.54 -21.68
N HIS A 38 52.06 22.42 -22.41
CA HIS A 38 51.76 22.77 -23.81
C HIS A 38 52.84 22.33 -24.82
N LEU A 39 52.38 21.72 -25.93
CA LEU A 39 53.00 21.50 -27.26
C LEU A 39 54.53 21.64 -27.47
N THR A 40 55.17 20.52 -27.85
CA THR A 40 56.11 20.33 -28.99
C THR A 40 56.19 18.80 -29.25
N ARG A 41 55.90 18.20 -30.42
CA ARG A 41 56.27 18.40 -31.84
C ARG A 41 57.48 17.52 -32.26
N ALA A 42 57.27 16.77 -33.36
CA ALA A 42 58.23 15.93 -34.11
C ALA A 42 58.70 14.63 -33.40
N ASP A 43 58.85 13.47 -34.05
CA ASP A 43 58.35 12.92 -35.35
C ASP A 43 58.68 11.39 -35.33
N ALA A 44 58.32 10.47 -36.24
CA ALA A 44 57.66 10.49 -37.55
C ALA A 44 56.96 9.13 -37.85
N ILE A 45 56.34 8.99 -39.03
CA ILE A 45 56.04 7.72 -39.77
C ILE A 45 55.16 6.69 -38.99
N SER A 46 53.94 6.36 -39.42
CA SER A 46 53.63 5.84 -40.77
C SER A 46 52.21 6.16 -41.27
N ARG A 47 51.94 5.77 -42.52
CA ARG A 47 50.73 6.11 -43.29
C ARG A 47 49.72 4.96 -43.28
N HIS A 48 48.43 5.28 -43.31
CA HIS A 48 47.51 4.82 -44.35
C HIS A 48 46.20 5.64 -44.28
N SER A 49 45.74 6.12 -45.44
CA SER A 49 44.60 7.05 -45.53
C SER A 49 43.47 6.43 -46.36
N SER A 50 42.24 6.53 -45.88
CA SER A 50 41.03 6.40 -46.70
C SER A 50 40.08 7.54 -46.36
N VAL A 51 39.68 8.30 -47.38
CA VAL A 51 38.83 9.48 -47.25
C VAL A 51 37.38 9.08 -47.51
N SER A 52 36.47 9.51 -46.65
CA SER A 52 35.03 9.51 -46.92
C SER A 52 34.44 10.86 -46.54
N SER A 53 33.93 11.59 -47.54
CA SER A 53 33.47 12.97 -47.41
C SER A 53 32.02 13.02 -46.92
N ARG A 54 31.76 13.87 -45.91
CA ARG A 54 30.37 14.24 -45.55
C ARG A 54 29.76 15.14 -46.63
N PRO A 55 28.46 15.00 -46.94
CA PRO A 55 27.73 15.94 -47.79
C PRO A 55 27.51 17.29 -47.07
N PRO A 56 27.33 18.40 -47.82
CA PRO A 56 27.09 19.73 -47.26
C PRO A 56 25.68 19.91 -46.68
N ILE A 57 25.53 20.88 -45.78
CA ILE A 57 24.26 21.25 -45.13
C ILE A 57 23.55 22.32 -45.98
N PRO A 58 22.22 22.22 -46.23
CA PRO A 58 21.47 23.24 -46.97
C PRO A 58 21.27 24.55 -46.17
N PRO A 59 21.14 25.70 -46.84
CA PRO A 59 20.97 27.00 -46.19
C PRO A 59 19.58 27.17 -45.54
N VAL A 60 19.53 28.00 -44.48
CA VAL A 60 18.31 28.32 -43.73
C VAL A 60 17.61 29.55 -44.35
N PRO A 61 16.27 29.54 -44.55
CA PRO A 61 15.54 30.70 -45.07
C PRO A 61 15.39 31.81 -44.01
N PRO A 62 15.24 33.08 -44.43
CA PRO A 62 15.15 34.23 -43.53
C PRO A 62 13.80 34.36 -42.80
N THR A 63 13.82 35.17 -41.74
CA THR A 63 12.73 35.43 -40.79
C THR A 63 11.44 35.95 -41.45
N SER A 64 10.28 35.47 -40.96
CA SER A 64 8.98 36.12 -41.17
C SER A 64 8.43 36.65 -39.84
N ALA A 65 7.64 37.73 -39.89
CA ALA A 65 7.30 38.55 -38.72
C ALA A 65 6.12 38.02 -37.88
N ALA A 66 6.05 38.46 -36.62
CA ALA A 66 4.93 38.17 -35.73
C ALA A 66 3.67 39.01 -36.10
N PRO A 67 2.45 38.46 -35.94
CA PRO A 67 1.21 39.20 -36.17
C PRO A 67 0.94 40.24 -35.06
N PRO A 68 0.28 41.37 -35.36
CA PRO A 68 0.04 42.45 -34.40
C PRO A 68 -1.12 42.17 -33.43
N ILE A 69 -1.05 42.78 -32.25
CA ILE A 69 -2.10 42.75 -31.23
C ILE A 69 -3.16 43.83 -31.54
N PRO A 70 -4.44 43.49 -31.73
CA PRO A 70 -5.50 44.50 -31.87
C PRO A 70 -5.83 45.14 -30.50
N LYS A 71 -5.97 46.48 -30.49
CA LYS A 71 -6.51 47.26 -29.37
C LYS A 71 -7.64 48.17 -29.85
N SER A 72 -8.84 47.96 -29.34
CA SER A 72 -9.93 48.95 -29.21
C SER A 72 -10.75 48.56 -27.96
N ALA A 73 -11.05 49.44 -27.00
CA ALA A 73 -11.62 50.80 -27.01
C ALA A 73 -13.16 50.80 -26.98
N SER A 74 -13.76 51.70 -26.19
CA SER A 74 -15.08 51.49 -25.58
C SER A 74 -16.11 52.59 -25.88
N SER A 75 -17.34 52.20 -26.22
CA SER A 75 -18.59 52.98 -26.17
C SER A 75 -19.77 52.01 -26.34
N VAL A 76 -20.75 51.80 -25.44
CA VAL A 76 -21.67 52.71 -24.70
C VAL A 76 -22.87 53.16 -25.56
N PHE A 77 -24.06 53.20 -24.91
CA PHE A 77 -25.46 53.27 -25.40
C PHE A 77 -26.05 51.90 -25.82
N SER A 78 -27.10 51.35 -25.21
CA SER A 78 -28.45 51.86 -24.78
C SER A 78 -29.42 51.98 -25.96
N GLU A 79 -30.70 51.60 -25.87
CA GLU A 79 -31.49 50.91 -24.81
C GLU A 79 -32.61 50.06 -25.51
N SER A 80 -33.49 49.27 -24.90
CA SER A 80 -34.03 49.20 -23.52
C SER A 80 -34.19 47.72 -23.07
N SER A 81 -34.95 47.25 -22.05
CA SER A 81 -36.09 47.85 -21.34
C SER A 81 -36.40 47.24 -19.95
N THR A 82 -37.48 47.74 -19.36
CA THR A 82 -38.06 47.37 -18.05
C THR A 82 -38.73 45.97 -18.02
N ARG A 83 -38.96 45.28 -16.89
CA ARG A 83 -39.35 45.81 -15.56
C ARG A 83 -39.19 44.81 -14.37
N LYS A 84 -38.43 45.21 -13.34
CA LYS A 84 -38.62 45.03 -11.87
C LYS A 84 -38.95 43.64 -11.20
N HIS A 85 -38.07 43.25 -10.24
CA HIS A 85 -38.32 42.86 -8.82
C HIS A 85 -39.31 41.70 -8.44
N SER A 86 -39.19 40.95 -7.33
CA SER A 86 -38.25 40.87 -6.18
C SER A 86 -38.57 39.64 -5.27
N THR A 87 -37.68 39.30 -4.29
CA THR A 87 -37.92 38.52 -3.02
C THR A 87 -38.31 37.03 -3.17
N LEU A 88 -37.69 36.01 -2.52
CA LEU A 88 -37.31 35.69 -1.11
C LEU A 88 -38.38 34.89 -0.32
N HIS A 89 -37.92 33.87 0.42
CA HIS A 89 -38.67 32.99 1.35
C HIS A 89 -39.68 32.01 0.70
N SER A 90 -40.04 30.84 1.27
CA SER A 90 -39.53 30.04 2.42
C SER A 90 -40.01 28.56 2.32
N HIS A 91 -39.55 27.69 3.23
CA HIS A 91 -40.10 26.34 3.45
C HIS A 91 -41.60 26.34 3.81
N PRO A 92 -42.28 25.20 3.60
CA PRO A 92 -42.94 24.54 4.74
C PRO A 92 -42.63 23.02 4.86
N GLU A 93 -43.07 22.42 5.97
CA GLU A 93 -43.02 20.98 6.27
C GLU A 93 -44.46 20.48 6.64
N PRO A 94 -44.76 19.31 7.27
CA PRO A 94 -45.70 18.35 6.70
C PRO A 94 -47.01 18.14 7.48
N THR A 95 -47.94 17.35 6.93
CA THR A 95 -49.07 16.67 7.64
C THR A 95 -49.67 15.56 6.74
N PRO A 96 -50.46 14.58 7.25
CA PRO A 96 -50.33 13.19 6.77
C PRO A 96 -51.61 12.43 6.34
N GLY A 97 -51.40 11.32 5.61
CA GLY A 97 -52.09 10.03 5.78
C GLY A 97 -53.50 9.81 5.21
N SER A 98 -53.69 8.68 4.49
CA SER A 98 -54.89 7.80 4.51
C SER A 98 -54.76 6.61 3.52
N GLU A 99 -55.16 5.41 3.96
CA GLU A 99 -55.59 4.25 3.12
C GLU A 99 -57.05 4.46 2.64
N PRO A 100 -57.72 3.63 1.77
CA PRO A 100 -57.57 2.17 1.50
C PRO A 100 -57.80 1.77 0.00
N PRO A 101 -58.58 0.73 -0.41
CA PRO A 101 -58.37 -0.74 -0.32
C PRO A 101 -58.40 -1.55 -1.66
N TYR A 102 -57.93 -2.82 -1.59
CA TYR A 102 -58.33 -4.06 -2.33
C TYR A 102 -58.96 -4.05 -3.76
N GLN A 103 -58.33 -4.80 -4.69
CA GLN A 103 -58.88 -5.85 -5.62
C GLN A 103 -57.90 -6.10 -6.81
N SER A 104 -57.96 -7.15 -7.65
CA SER A 104 -58.14 -8.62 -7.48
C SER A 104 -58.11 -9.32 -8.86
N ILE A 105 -57.21 -10.31 -9.09
CA ILE A 105 -57.25 -11.32 -10.21
C ILE A 105 -56.96 -10.65 -11.61
N GLU A 106 -56.29 -11.21 -12.64
CA GLU A 106 -56.48 -12.51 -13.33
C GLU A 106 -55.28 -12.99 -14.23
N THR A 107 -55.18 -14.32 -14.38
CA THR A 107 -54.60 -15.21 -15.45
C THR A 107 -53.43 -14.78 -16.38
N ALA A 108 -52.53 -15.74 -16.66
CA ALA A 108 -51.39 -15.63 -17.58
C ALA A 108 -51.51 -16.52 -18.86
N PRO A 109 -50.69 -16.24 -19.89
CA PRO A 109 -50.15 -17.27 -20.80
C PRO A 109 -48.61 -17.41 -20.71
N PRO A 110 -47.99 -18.49 -21.23
CA PRO A 110 -46.65 -18.92 -20.81
C PRO A 110 -45.49 -18.73 -21.83
N ALA A 111 -44.26 -18.90 -21.32
CA ALA A 111 -43.01 -19.23 -22.04
C ALA A 111 -42.36 -18.12 -22.90
N PRO A 112 -41.03 -18.17 -23.20
CA PRO A 112 -40.08 -19.28 -22.98
C PRO A 112 -38.96 -19.06 -21.94
N PHE A 113 -38.46 -20.20 -21.49
CA PHE A 113 -37.29 -20.40 -20.63
C PHE A 113 -35.98 -20.03 -21.37
N ILE A 114 -35.23 -19.04 -20.86
CA ILE A 114 -33.84 -18.78 -21.29
C ILE A 114 -32.90 -18.96 -20.10
N GLN A 115 -32.26 -20.13 -20.07
CA GLN A 115 -31.24 -20.50 -19.09
C GLN A 115 -29.94 -19.72 -19.35
N ARG A 116 -29.70 -18.64 -18.61
CA ARG A 116 -28.38 -18.01 -18.50
C ARG A 116 -27.74 -18.36 -17.16
N GLN A 117 -26.62 -19.07 -17.23
CA GLN A 117 -25.84 -19.50 -16.07
C GLN A 117 -25.33 -18.28 -15.29
N ALA A 118 -25.63 -18.23 -14.00
CA ALA A 118 -25.29 -17.10 -13.13
C ALA A 118 -23.86 -17.22 -12.57
N THR A 119 -22.85 -17.24 -13.44
CA THR A 119 -21.43 -17.06 -13.04
C THR A 119 -21.12 -15.59 -12.71
N ARG A 120 -21.91 -15.00 -11.80
CA ARG A 120 -21.64 -13.68 -11.21
C ARG A 120 -20.77 -13.86 -9.98
N THR A 121 -19.46 -13.76 -10.15
CA THR A 121 -18.52 -13.54 -9.04
C THR A 121 -18.92 -12.26 -8.29
N SER A 122 -19.36 -12.41 -7.04
CA SER A 122 -19.87 -11.28 -6.25
C SER A 122 -18.72 -10.43 -5.75
N LEU A 123 -18.59 -9.20 -6.26
CA LEU A 123 -17.54 -8.27 -5.82
C LEU A 123 -17.93 -6.77 -5.94
N GLU A 124 -19.23 -6.46 -5.92
CA GLU A 124 -19.71 -5.08 -6.04
C GLU A 124 -21.03 -4.78 -5.31
N SER A 125 -20.93 -4.14 -4.15
CA SER A 125 -21.88 -3.15 -3.62
C SER A 125 -21.28 -2.47 -2.38
N SER A 126 -20.60 -1.33 -2.56
CA SER A 126 -20.06 -0.52 -1.45
C SER A 126 -21.13 0.40 -0.85
N ALA A 127 -22.25 -0.18 -0.41
CA ALA A 127 -23.17 0.51 0.50
C ALA A 127 -22.55 0.55 1.90
N SER A 128 -22.91 1.55 2.71
CA SER A 128 -22.37 1.75 4.07
C SER A 128 -23.02 0.83 5.11
N THR A 129 -22.95 -0.48 4.89
CA THR A 129 -23.30 -1.48 5.90
C THR A 129 -22.21 -1.50 6.97
N PRO A 130 -22.52 -1.36 8.28
CA PRO A 130 -21.56 -1.71 9.31
C PRO A 130 -21.21 -3.19 9.16
N CYS A 131 -19.92 -3.53 9.13
CA CYS A 131 -19.50 -4.92 9.13
C CYS A 131 -19.78 -5.52 10.52
N ILE A 132 -21.00 -6.05 10.67
CA ILE A 132 -21.37 -6.95 11.75
C ILE A 132 -20.52 -8.19 11.54
N ALA A 133 -19.48 -8.35 12.36
CA ALA A 133 -18.71 -9.59 12.40
C ALA A 133 -19.67 -10.72 12.77
N PRO A 134 -19.59 -11.91 12.13
CA PRO A 134 -20.35 -13.06 12.58
C PRO A 134 -19.99 -13.33 14.05
N HIS A 135 -20.98 -13.38 14.92
CA HIS A 135 -20.78 -13.77 16.31
C HIS A 135 -20.29 -15.22 16.29
N ILE A 136 -19.07 -15.48 16.78
CA ILE A 136 -18.55 -16.84 16.85
C ILE A 136 -19.29 -17.53 17.99
N GLU A 137 -20.36 -18.24 17.66
CA GLU A 137 -21.11 -19.05 18.63
C GLU A 137 -20.30 -20.28 19.03
N SER A 138 -20.21 -20.55 20.33
CA SER A 138 -19.46 -21.69 20.89
C SER A 138 -20.16 -23.04 20.70
N ASN A 139 -21.22 -23.09 19.89
CA ASN A 139 -22.00 -24.30 19.57
C ASN A 139 -21.46 -25.07 18.35
N ASN A 140 -20.29 -24.67 17.83
CA ASN A 140 -19.76 -25.17 16.57
C ASN A 140 -19.34 -26.66 16.71
N THR A 141 -20.03 -27.56 15.99
CA THR A 141 -19.73 -29.01 15.95
C THR A 141 -18.32 -29.32 15.44
N GLU A 142 -17.71 -28.37 14.75
CA GLU A 142 -16.37 -28.44 14.19
C GLU A 142 -15.36 -27.87 15.20
N LEU A 143 -14.57 -28.76 15.82
CA LEU A 143 -13.60 -28.46 16.90
C LEU A 143 -12.32 -27.77 16.37
N TRP A 144 -12.47 -26.70 15.57
CA TRP A 144 -11.39 -26.01 14.84
C TRP A 144 -10.20 -25.56 15.70
N TRP A 145 -10.43 -25.31 16.99
CA TRP A 145 -9.40 -24.98 17.97
C TRP A 145 -8.44 -26.14 18.27
N THR A 146 -8.91 -27.39 18.20
CA THR A 146 -8.06 -28.56 18.49
C THR A 146 -6.96 -28.78 17.43
N THR A 147 -7.21 -28.29 16.21
CA THR A 147 -6.33 -28.37 15.04
C THR A 147 -5.52 -27.09 14.79
N GLU A 148 -5.61 -26.09 15.66
CA GLU A 148 -4.98 -24.76 15.49
C GLU A 148 -5.35 -24.06 14.17
N SER A 149 -6.48 -24.45 13.56
CA SER A 149 -7.01 -23.83 12.34
C SER A 149 -7.91 -22.63 12.68
N LEU A 150 -8.15 -21.72 11.71
CA LEU A 150 -9.16 -20.68 11.88
C LEU A 150 -10.58 -21.25 12.01
N PRO A 151 -11.51 -20.51 12.65
CA PRO A 151 -12.94 -20.77 12.55
C PRO A 151 -13.41 -20.84 11.09
N PRO A 152 -14.33 -21.75 10.71
CA PRO A 152 -14.89 -21.87 9.36
C PRO A 152 -15.42 -20.54 8.79
N GLN A 153 -15.99 -19.70 9.65
CA GLN A 153 -16.53 -18.38 9.33
C GLN A 153 -15.46 -17.36 8.90
N LEU A 154 -14.19 -17.59 9.29
CA LEU A 154 -13.04 -16.73 8.97
C LEU A 154 -12.16 -17.32 7.87
N ASN A 155 -12.14 -18.65 7.66
CA ASN A 155 -11.43 -19.32 6.56
C ASN A 155 -11.83 -18.80 5.16
N ALA A 156 -13.04 -18.26 5.00
CA ALA A 156 -13.50 -17.65 3.75
C ALA A 156 -13.06 -16.19 3.54
N LEU A 157 -12.40 -15.57 4.52
CA LEU A 157 -11.98 -14.17 4.49
C LEU A 157 -10.52 -14.02 4.09
N GLU A 158 -10.23 -12.98 3.30
CA GLU A 158 -8.88 -12.61 2.86
C GLU A 158 -8.07 -12.03 4.04
N THR A 159 -7.58 -12.95 4.86
CA THR A 159 -6.95 -12.72 6.16
C THR A 159 -5.59 -13.41 6.23
N TYR A 160 -4.78 -12.96 7.18
CA TYR A 160 -3.58 -13.67 7.66
C TYR A 160 -3.81 -14.02 9.13
N PHE A 161 -3.28 -15.15 9.59
CA PHE A 161 -3.39 -15.52 11.01
C PHE A 161 -2.16 -16.28 11.51
N GLU A 162 -1.94 -16.16 12.82
CA GLU A 162 -0.99 -16.95 13.60
C GLU A 162 -1.71 -17.49 14.85
N VAL A 163 -1.19 -18.59 15.41
CA VAL A 163 -1.71 -19.18 16.66
C VAL A 163 -0.56 -19.39 17.63
N GLU A 164 -0.69 -18.82 18.82
CA GLU A 164 0.19 -19.10 19.95
C GLU A 164 -0.48 -20.15 20.84
N ALA A 165 0.18 -21.30 21.00
CA ALA A 165 -0.32 -22.42 21.79
C ALA A 165 0.52 -22.63 23.06
N THR A 166 -0.13 -22.58 24.22
CA THR A 166 0.49 -22.84 25.54
C THR A 166 -0.21 -24.01 26.22
N GLU A 167 0.55 -25.05 26.57
CA GLU A 167 0.04 -26.18 27.35
C GLU A 167 0.29 -25.97 28.85
N ILE A 168 -0.77 -26.02 29.65
CA ILE A 168 -0.75 -25.73 31.09
C ILE A 168 -1.12 -26.98 31.88
N PRO A 169 -0.15 -27.76 32.40
CA PRO A 169 -0.42 -28.95 33.19
C PRO A 169 -1.12 -28.59 34.51
N LYS A 170 -2.09 -29.40 34.90
CA LYS A 170 -2.90 -29.23 36.11
C LYS A 170 -2.74 -30.42 37.07
N ARG A 171 -3.25 -30.28 38.29
CA ARG A 171 -3.27 -31.38 39.28
C ARG A 171 -4.12 -32.54 38.74
N GLY A 172 -3.70 -33.78 39.05
CA GLY A 172 -4.40 -34.99 38.61
C GLY A 172 -4.16 -35.40 37.16
N GLY A 173 -3.11 -34.88 36.50
CA GLY A 173 -2.73 -35.27 35.14
C GLY A 173 -3.54 -34.62 34.02
N ARG A 174 -4.51 -33.76 34.34
CA ARG A 174 -5.24 -32.92 33.37
C ARG A 174 -4.29 -31.92 32.69
N LEU A 175 -4.59 -31.59 31.44
CA LEU A 175 -3.79 -30.67 30.63
C LEU A 175 -4.74 -29.64 29.99
N THR A 176 -4.59 -28.37 30.36
CA THR A 176 -5.35 -27.29 29.72
C THR A 176 -4.54 -26.72 28.57
N LYS A 177 -5.07 -26.73 27.35
CA LYS A 177 -4.47 -25.99 26.23
C LYS A 177 -5.07 -24.59 26.18
N TYR A 178 -4.21 -23.58 26.17
CA TYR A 178 -4.53 -22.16 26.02
C TYR A 178 -4.06 -21.71 24.64
N LEU A 179 -4.93 -21.08 23.86
CA LEU A 179 -4.66 -20.63 22.49
C LEU A 179 -4.92 -19.13 22.36
N VAL A 180 -4.03 -18.42 21.67
CA VAL A 180 -4.25 -17.04 21.22
C VAL A 180 -4.13 -17.01 19.69
N TYR A 181 -5.24 -16.70 19.03
CA TYR A 181 -5.27 -16.47 17.59
C TYR A 181 -5.05 -15.00 17.30
N TYR A 182 -4.00 -14.67 16.56
CA TYR A 182 -3.73 -13.33 16.07
C TYR A 182 -4.20 -13.25 14.61
N ILE A 183 -5.32 -12.57 14.34
CA ILE A 183 -5.99 -12.57 13.03
C ILE A 183 -5.96 -11.15 12.44
N LEU A 184 -5.52 -11.02 11.18
CA LEU A 184 -5.30 -9.75 10.50
C LEU A 184 -6.09 -9.68 9.18
N ASP A 185 -6.97 -8.69 9.05
CA ASP A 185 -7.72 -8.45 7.82
C ASP A 185 -6.91 -7.64 6.78
N ALA A 186 -7.36 -7.69 5.51
CA ALA A 186 -6.72 -6.97 4.40
C ALA A 186 -6.77 -5.42 4.51
N GLN A 187 -7.29 -4.83 5.60
CA GLN A 187 -7.23 -3.40 5.95
C GLN A 187 -6.43 -3.13 7.25
N LEU A 188 -5.71 -4.13 7.78
CA LEU A 188 -5.01 -4.10 9.08
C LEU A 188 -5.96 -3.90 10.29
N GLY A 189 -7.19 -4.39 10.19
CA GLY A 189 -8.01 -4.70 11.36
C GLY A 189 -7.51 -5.98 12.02
N CYS A 190 -7.22 -5.93 13.32
CA CYS A 190 -6.75 -7.05 14.11
C CYS A 190 -7.91 -7.61 14.94
N THR A 191 -8.08 -8.92 14.94
CA THR A 191 -8.95 -9.64 15.86
C THR A 191 -8.10 -10.64 16.63
N THR A 192 -8.16 -10.60 17.95
CA THR A 192 -7.51 -11.59 18.81
C THR A 192 -8.58 -12.49 19.42
N LEU A 193 -8.46 -13.81 19.24
CA LEU A 193 -9.31 -14.79 19.91
C LEU A 193 -8.47 -15.54 20.95
N GLU A 194 -8.75 -15.33 22.23
CA GLU A 194 -8.17 -16.08 23.33
C GLU A 194 -9.16 -17.17 23.77
N LEU A 195 -8.71 -18.40 23.92
CA LEU A 195 -9.55 -19.48 24.46
C LEU A 195 -8.72 -20.52 25.21
N ALA A 196 -9.37 -21.34 26.03
CA ALA A 196 -8.77 -22.56 26.56
C ALA A 196 -9.77 -23.70 26.69
N TYR A 197 -9.26 -24.93 26.65
CA TYR A 197 -10.02 -26.17 26.86
C TYR A 197 -9.19 -27.20 27.66
N ASP A 198 -9.84 -28.15 28.33
CA ASP A 198 -9.16 -29.32 28.91
C ASP A 198 -9.01 -30.38 27.82
N VAL A 199 -7.81 -30.93 27.63
CA VAL A 199 -7.52 -31.86 26.54
C VAL A 199 -8.31 -33.18 26.66
N SER A 200 -8.86 -33.50 27.84
CA SER A 200 -9.80 -34.63 28.02
C SER A 200 -11.28 -34.31 27.74
N GLU A 201 -11.65 -33.04 27.61
CA GLU A 201 -13.02 -32.55 27.35
C GLU A 201 -12.95 -31.46 26.24
N PRO A 202 -12.37 -31.74 25.04
CA PRO A 202 -12.02 -30.72 24.04
C PRO A 202 -13.21 -29.99 23.41
N GLU A 203 -14.40 -30.61 23.42
CA GLU A 203 -15.67 -29.97 23.08
C GLU A 203 -16.08 -28.86 24.05
N ARG A 204 -15.48 -28.81 25.25
CA ARG A 204 -15.79 -27.87 26.31
C ARG A 204 -14.74 -26.77 26.43
N ILE A 205 -14.98 -25.68 25.70
CA ILE A 205 -14.27 -24.43 25.91
C ILE A 205 -14.51 -23.92 27.35
N MET A 206 -13.42 -23.69 28.10
CA MET A 206 -13.41 -23.22 29.50
C MET A 206 -13.63 -21.71 29.59
N PHE A 207 -13.05 -20.95 28.64
CA PHE A 207 -13.33 -19.54 28.42
C PHE A 207 -13.08 -19.20 26.94
N PHE A 208 -13.76 -18.17 26.45
CA PHE A 208 -13.53 -17.57 25.14
C PHE A 208 -13.57 -16.05 25.28
N HIS A 209 -12.58 -15.34 24.73
CA HIS A 209 -12.55 -13.89 24.65
C HIS A 209 -12.19 -13.46 23.23
N GLU A 210 -12.99 -12.56 22.67
CA GLU A 210 -12.70 -11.91 21.39
C GLU A 210 -12.44 -10.42 21.64
N SER A 211 -11.29 -9.93 21.20
CA SER A 211 -10.99 -8.50 21.14
C SER A 211 -10.75 -8.07 19.69
N LYS A 212 -11.13 -6.82 19.36
CA LYS A 212 -10.99 -6.26 18.01
C LYS A 212 -10.31 -4.89 18.07
N HIS A 213 -9.12 -4.79 17.49
CA HIS A 213 -8.39 -3.53 17.33
C HIS A 213 -8.41 -3.08 15.87
N LYS A 214 -8.45 -1.76 15.62
CA LYS A 214 -8.29 -1.19 14.28
C LYS A 214 -7.24 -0.11 14.31
N VAL A 215 -6.16 -0.36 13.59
CA VAL A 215 -5.02 0.55 13.52
C VAL A 215 -5.45 1.82 12.80
N LYS A 216 -5.40 2.94 13.51
CA LYS A 216 -5.67 4.25 12.92
C LYS A 216 -4.49 4.64 12.03
N ALA A 217 -4.78 5.05 10.80
CA ALA A 217 -3.75 5.57 9.89
C ALA A 217 -3.14 6.85 10.49
N ASP A 218 -1.89 6.76 10.93
CA ASP A 218 -1.11 7.88 11.46
C ASP A 218 0.09 8.14 10.54
N ARG A 219 0.19 9.36 10.01
CA ARG A 219 1.30 9.78 9.14
C ARG A 219 2.64 9.72 9.86
N LYS A 220 2.70 9.94 11.18
CA LYS A 220 3.95 9.83 11.96
C LYS A 220 4.45 8.39 11.97
N LYS A 221 3.60 7.43 12.38
CA LYS A 221 3.91 5.99 12.25
C LYS A 221 4.30 5.63 10.80
N LEU A 222 3.56 6.07 9.79
CA LEU A 222 3.89 5.79 8.39
C LEU A 222 5.27 6.33 7.95
N ILE A 223 5.81 7.37 8.58
CA ILE A 223 7.16 7.87 8.33
C ILE A 223 8.20 7.03 9.10
N GLU A 224 7.89 6.59 10.31
CA GLU A 224 8.73 5.70 11.13
C GLU A 224 8.91 4.32 10.47
N GLU A 225 7.82 3.71 10.01
CA GLU A 225 7.83 2.45 9.25
C GLU A 225 8.59 2.57 7.92
N TYR A 226 8.47 3.72 7.24
CA TYR A 226 9.24 4.00 6.04
C TYR A 226 10.74 3.95 6.32
N THR A 227 11.18 4.59 7.41
CA THR A 227 12.60 4.64 7.81
C THR A 227 13.15 3.26 8.17
N LYS A 228 12.34 2.36 8.74
CA LYS A 228 12.72 0.96 8.99
C LYS A 228 12.88 0.14 7.70
N TYR A 229 11.86 0.11 6.84
CA TYR A 229 11.72 -0.95 5.83
C TYR A 229 11.81 -0.48 4.37
N GLY A 230 11.45 0.77 4.06
CA GLY A 230 11.41 1.30 2.70
C GLY A 230 12.77 1.24 1.98
N PRO A 231 13.86 1.80 2.55
CA PRO A 231 15.19 1.71 1.97
C PRO A 231 15.69 0.27 1.74
N LEU A 232 15.32 -0.68 2.61
CA LEU A 232 15.69 -2.09 2.46
C LEU A 232 15.01 -2.69 1.23
N ALA A 233 13.68 -2.62 1.15
CA ALA A 233 12.90 -3.13 0.02
C ALA A 233 13.30 -2.48 -1.31
N TYR A 234 13.59 -1.18 -1.31
CA TYR A 234 14.13 -0.47 -2.47
C TYR A 234 15.49 -1.03 -2.92
N ASN A 235 16.44 -1.21 -1.99
CA ASN A 235 17.78 -1.71 -2.32
C ASN A 235 17.75 -3.15 -2.86
N ILE A 236 16.96 -4.03 -2.25
CA ILE A 236 16.76 -5.41 -2.73
C ILE A 236 16.14 -5.39 -4.13
N ALA A 237 15.15 -4.51 -4.36
CA ALA A 237 14.50 -4.37 -5.67
C ALA A 237 15.39 -3.77 -6.77
N VAL A 238 16.31 -2.86 -6.44
CA VAL A 238 17.32 -2.39 -7.40
C VAL A 238 18.33 -3.50 -7.70
N GLY A 239 18.74 -4.25 -6.67
CA GLY A 239 19.64 -5.41 -6.79
C GLY A 239 19.04 -6.64 -7.47
N SER A 240 17.75 -6.66 -7.78
CA SER A 240 17.05 -7.76 -8.48
C SER A 240 16.86 -7.53 -9.98
N LEU A 241 17.14 -6.32 -10.48
CA LEU A 241 16.83 -5.92 -11.86
C LEU A 241 17.53 -6.82 -12.89
N LYS A 242 16.80 -7.23 -13.93
CA LYS A 242 17.19 -8.21 -14.96
C LYS A 242 17.40 -9.66 -14.49
N LYS A 243 17.12 -9.98 -13.21
CA LYS A 243 17.03 -11.39 -12.78
C LYS A 243 15.66 -11.97 -13.16
N SER A 244 15.60 -13.29 -13.28
CA SER A 244 14.36 -14.05 -13.38
C SER A 244 14.02 -14.70 -12.04
N PHE A 245 12.73 -14.93 -11.80
CA PHE A 245 12.21 -15.60 -10.60
C PHE A 245 11.12 -16.58 -11.02
N SER A 246 11.11 -17.77 -10.41
CA SER A 246 10.12 -18.84 -10.68
C SER A 246 8.82 -18.67 -9.90
N GLY A 247 8.89 -18.07 -8.71
CA GLY A 247 7.74 -17.62 -7.93
C GLY A 247 7.48 -16.13 -8.09
N GLU A 248 6.62 -15.59 -7.22
CA GLU A 248 6.30 -14.17 -7.17
C GLU A 248 7.50 -13.35 -6.70
N TYR A 249 7.91 -12.40 -7.52
CA TYR A 249 9.04 -11.52 -7.26
C TYR A 249 8.90 -10.71 -5.96
N VAL A 250 7.70 -10.26 -5.61
CA VAL A 250 7.51 -9.44 -4.41
C VAL A 250 7.56 -10.29 -3.13
N ASP A 251 7.15 -11.54 -3.19
CA ASP A 251 7.27 -12.48 -2.07
C ASP A 251 8.76 -12.78 -1.79
N TYR A 252 9.59 -12.83 -2.84
CA TYR A 252 11.06 -12.82 -2.69
C TYR A 252 11.60 -11.51 -2.06
N ILE A 253 11.03 -10.34 -2.35
CA ILE A 253 11.43 -9.11 -1.64
C ILE A 253 11.12 -9.22 -0.15
N PHE A 254 9.93 -9.70 0.21
CA PHE A 254 9.53 -9.86 1.62
C PHE A 254 10.37 -10.91 2.36
N SER A 255 10.76 -12.01 1.73
CA SER A 255 11.66 -13.02 2.34
C SER A 255 13.13 -12.57 2.49
N GLN A 256 13.44 -11.32 2.14
CA GLN A 256 14.76 -10.69 2.35
C GLN A 256 14.67 -9.46 3.27
N LEU A 257 13.51 -9.21 3.88
CA LEU A 257 13.30 -8.21 4.94
C LEU A 257 13.40 -8.85 6.33
N PRO A 258 13.52 -8.07 7.41
CA PRO A 258 13.53 -8.60 8.78
C PRO A 258 12.21 -9.29 9.14
N ASP A 259 12.28 -10.36 9.94
CA ASP A 259 11.12 -11.15 10.40
C ASP A 259 10.07 -10.34 11.20
N SER A 260 10.41 -9.11 11.61
CA SER A 260 9.49 -8.16 12.22
C SER A 260 8.50 -7.50 11.24
N VAL A 261 8.67 -7.70 9.92
CA VAL A 261 7.76 -7.21 8.87
C VAL A 261 6.50 -8.07 8.77
N LEU A 262 5.33 -7.44 8.62
CA LEU A 262 4.09 -8.18 8.34
C LEU A 262 4.09 -8.75 6.92
N LEU A 263 3.77 -10.04 6.82
CA LEU A 263 3.70 -10.76 5.56
C LEU A 263 2.52 -10.27 4.68
N PRO A 264 2.59 -10.46 3.35
CA PRO A 264 1.51 -10.09 2.43
C PRO A 264 0.19 -10.82 2.74
N ILE A 265 -0.91 -10.06 2.84
CA ILE A 265 -2.25 -10.60 3.06
C ILE A 265 -2.93 -10.82 1.70
N ALA A 266 -3.26 -12.09 1.41
CA ALA A 266 -4.03 -12.54 0.26
C ALA A 266 -3.58 -11.98 -1.11
N ASN A 267 -2.28 -11.69 -1.27
CA ASN A 267 -1.68 -11.05 -2.46
C ASN A 267 -2.34 -9.72 -2.87
N LYS A 268 -2.91 -8.99 -1.90
CA LYS A 268 -3.66 -7.73 -2.12
C LYS A 268 -3.25 -6.60 -1.18
N THR A 269 -2.76 -6.91 0.01
CA THR A 269 -2.34 -5.94 1.02
C THR A 269 -0.93 -6.26 1.49
N TYR A 270 -0.04 -5.27 1.35
CA TYR A 270 1.41 -5.40 1.59
C TYR A 270 1.85 -4.40 2.68
N GLY A 271 1.08 -4.33 3.77
CA GLY A 271 1.20 -3.35 4.85
C GLY A 271 0.15 -2.23 4.80
N ALA A 272 0.49 -1.02 5.23
CA ALA A 272 -0.46 0.07 5.46
C ALA A 272 -0.67 0.96 4.22
N VAL A 273 -1.90 1.35 3.89
CA VAL A 273 -2.20 2.14 2.67
C VAL A 273 -1.67 3.57 2.79
N VAL A 274 -0.83 3.99 1.84
CA VAL A 274 -0.38 5.40 1.70
C VAL A 274 -1.07 6.13 0.54
N TYR A 275 -1.48 5.41 -0.51
CA TYR A 275 -2.30 5.95 -1.60
C TYR A 275 -3.32 4.91 -2.11
N ARG A 276 -4.49 5.40 -2.53
CA ARG A 276 -5.56 4.61 -3.15
C ARG A 276 -6.14 5.38 -4.34
N ASN A 277 -6.40 4.67 -5.43
CA ASN A 277 -7.32 5.06 -6.50
C ASN A 277 -8.28 3.88 -6.77
N ASN A 278 -9.59 4.15 -6.79
CA ASN A 278 -10.62 3.16 -7.08
C ASN A 278 -11.64 3.77 -8.06
N ASN A 279 -11.45 3.56 -9.37
CA ASN A 279 -12.25 4.17 -10.43
C ASN A 279 -12.41 5.71 -10.27
N GLY A 280 -11.34 6.42 -9.86
CA GLY A 280 -11.34 7.87 -9.66
C GLY A 280 -11.46 8.35 -8.20
N ASP A 281 -11.98 7.52 -7.28
CA ASP A 281 -11.91 7.77 -5.83
C ASP A 281 -10.44 7.74 -5.39
N THR A 282 -9.82 8.91 -5.30
CA THR A 282 -8.39 9.09 -5.01
C THR A 282 -8.17 9.64 -3.61
N LYS A 283 -7.31 8.95 -2.83
CA LYS A 283 -7.00 9.30 -1.43
C LYS A 283 -5.51 9.09 -1.16
N PHE A 284 -4.87 10.12 -0.60
CA PHE A 284 -3.52 10.04 -0.03
C PHE A 284 -3.63 10.03 1.49
N TYR A 285 -2.81 9.20 2.14
CA TYR A 285 -2.66 9.11 3.59
C TYR A 285 -1.25 9.55 4.03
N ASP A 286 -0.26 9.34 3.14
CA ASP A 286 1.09 9.91 3.22
C ASP A 286 1.70 9.97 1.80
N ASP A 287 2.88 10.57 1.65
CA ASP A 287 3.60 10.61 0.38
C ASP A 287 4.07 9.20 -0.05
N ILE A 288 4.03 8.93 -1.36
CA ILE A 288 4.57 7.73 -1.99
C ILE A 288 6.10 7.87 -2.08
N ARG A 289 6.85 6.87 -1.59
CA ARG A 289 8.33 6.89 -1.51
C ARG A 289 8.95 5.60 -2.09
N PRO A 290 10.25 5.60 -2.43
CA PRO A 290 10.93 4.40 -2.93
C PRO A 290 10.94 3.29 -1.87
N GLY A 291 10.57 2.06 -2.27
CA GLY A 291 10.41 0.92 -1.36
C GLY A 291 8.97 0.66 -0.91
N ASP A 292 8.04 1.59 -1.12
CA ASP A 292 6.60 1.30 -1.02
C ASP A 292 6.20 0.25 -2.09
N VAL A 293 5.09 -0.47 -1.86
CA VAL A 293 4.58 -1.53 -2.75
C VAL A 293 3.36 -1.04 -3.52
N LEU A 294 3.45 -1.01 -4.84
CA LEU A 294 2.33 -0.76 -5.75
C LEU A 294 1.57 -2.07 -6.02
N VAL A 295 0.23 -2.03 -5.89
CA VAL A 295 -0.69 -3.08 -6.35
C VAL A 295 -1.66 -2.48 -7.37
N VAL A 296 -1.82 -3.15 -8.51
CA VAL A 296 -2.69 -2.75 -9.62
C VAL A 296 -3.60 -3.91 -10.01
N VAL A 297 -4.91 -3.68 -10.06
CA VAL A 297 -5.94 -4.71 -10.31
C VAL A 297 -6.93 -4.24 -11.37
N ASN A 298 -7.11 -5.07 -12.41
CA ASN A 298 -8.01 -4.86 -13.55
C ASN A 298 -7.91 -3.44 -14.14
N ALA A 299 -6.70 -2.91 -14.23
CA ALA A 299 -6.46 -1.52 -14.59
C ALA A 299 -6.30 -1.33 -16.09
N THR A 300 -6.87 -0.24 -16.59
CA THR A 300 -6.65 0.24 -17.96
C THR A 300 -6.05 1.64 -17.90
N PHE A 301 -4.85 1.79 -18.44
CA PHE A 301 -4.19 3.09 -18.60
C PHE A 301 -4.28 3.55 -20.05
N GLU A 302 -4.87 4.72 -20.27
CA GLU A 302 -5.00 5.35 -21.59
C GLU A 302 -3.82 6.29 -21.88
N GLY A 303 -3.49 6.51 -23.15
CA GLY A 303 -2.34 7.32 -23.55
C GLY A 303 -2.05 7.23 -25.04
N SER A 304 -0.77 7.21 -25.42
CA SER A 304 -0.35 6.92 -26.80
C SER A 304 -0.74 5.51 -27.25
N THR A 305 -0.84 4.58 -26.30
CA THR A 305 -1.36 3.23 -26.43
C THR A 305 -2.06 2.86 -25.13
N THR A 306 -3.11 2.05 -25.20
CA THR A 306 -3.81 1.52 -24.04
C THR A 306 -2.98 0.38 -23.41
N LYS A 307 -2.61 0.48 -22.12
CA LYS A 307 -1.99 -0.63 -21.37
C LYS A 307 -2.99 -1.18 -20.35
N HIS A 308 -3.37 -2.44 -20.51
CA HIS A 308 -4.07 -3.19 -19.47
C HIS A 308 -3.05 -3.79 -18.49
N VAL A 309 -3.37 -3.79 -17.19
CA VAL A 309 -2.45 -4.19 -16.11
C VAL A 309 -3.22 -4.95 -15.03
N GLY A 310 -2.70 -6.12 -14.65
CA GLY A 310 -3.24 -6.92 -13.55
C GLY A 310 -4.64 -7.49 -13.80
N VAL A 311 -4.91 -8.01 -15.01
CA VAL A 311 -6.26 -8.42 -15.50
C VAL A 311 -6.71 -9.80 -15.00
N LEU A 312 -5.78 -10.76 -14.88
CA LEU A 312 -6.07 -12.12 -14.38
C LEU A 312 -5.62 -12.31 -12.93
N LYS A 313 -4.58 -11.58 -12.53
CA LYS A 313 -3.98 -11.53 -11.19
C LYS A 313 -3.52 -10.09 -10.94
N PRO A 314 -3.58 -9.55 -9.71
CA PRO A 314 -2.97 -8.26 -9.39
C PRO A 314 -1.52 -8.17 -9.85
N GLN A 315 -1.16 -7.07 -10.53
CA GLN A 315 0.26 -6.74 -10.75
C GLN A 315 0.79 -6.09 -9.48
N VAL A 316 1.84 -6.67 -8.91
CA VAL A 316 2.52 -6.13 -7.73
C VAL A 316 3.93 -5.67 -8.12
N SER A 317 4.41 -4.57 -7.52
CA SER A 317 5.67 -3.92 -7.91
C SER A 317 6.27 -3.09 -6.78
N ILE A 318 7.59 -2.99 -6.70
CA ILE A 318 8.27 -2.11 -5.74
C ILE A 318 8.47 -0.72 -6.35
N VAL A 319 8.08 0.32 -5.64
CA VAL A 319 8.23 1.72 -6.08
C VAL A 319 9.70 2.12 -6.07
N THR A 320 10.16 2.77 -7.14
CA THR A 320 11.53 3.31 -7.22
C THR A 320 11.59 4.83 -7.23
N SER A 321 10.51 5.50 -7.64
CA SER A 321 10.34 6.96 -7.50
C SER A 321 8.92 7.39 -7.84
N PHE A 322 8.44 8.46 -7.22
CA PHE A 322 7.19 9.12 -7.56
C PHE A 322 7.45 10.59 -7.92
N ASP A 323 6.86 11.03 -9.02
CA ASP A 323 6.90 12.40 -9.53
C ASP A 323 5.48 12.98 -9.40
N ALA A 324 5.27 13.75 -8.33
CA ALA A 324 3.94 14.23 -7.94
C ALA A 324 3.35 15.20 -8.97
N GLU A 325 4.15 16.15 -9.48
CA GLU A 325 3.75 17.09 -10.54
C GLU A 325 3.18 16.37 -11.76
N LYS A 326 3.90 15.34 -12.23
CA LYS A 326 3.54 14.60 -13.45
C LYS A 326 2.60 13.44 -13.14
N ASN A 327 2.23 13.26 -11.87
CA ASN A 327 1.46 12.15 -11.31
C ASN A 327 1.99 10.80 -11.83
N LYS A 328 3.30 10.61 -11.79
CA LYS A 328 4.00 9.51 -12.46
C LYS A 328 4.83 8.69 -11.48
N ILE A 329 4.48 7.43 -11.35
CA ILE A 329 5.21 6.45 -10.53
C ILE A 329 6.13 5.62 -11.44
N LYS A 330 7.35 5.36 -10.97
CA LYS A 330 8.25 4.34 -11.53
C LYS A 330 8.33 3.18 -10.55
N VAL A 331 8.34 1.96 -11.07
CA VAL A 331 8.40 0.74 -10.27
C VAL A 331 9.38 -0.26 -10.87
N ILE A 332 9.76 -1.27 -10.09
CA ILE A 332 10.37 -2.51 -10.56
C ILE A 332 9.32 -3.62 -10.39
N GLU A 333 9.00 -4.31 -11.49
CA GLU A 333 7.94 -5.31 -11.59
C GLU A 333 8.44 -6.56 -12.32
N GLN A 334 7.88 -7.72 -11.98
CA GLN A 334 8.07 -8.96 -12.73
C GLN A 334 7.09 -9.00 -13.90
N SER A 335 7.59 -9.33 -15.08
CA SER A 335 6.83 -9.37 -16.33
C SER A 335 7.50 -10.38 -17.26
N GLU A 336 6.73 -11.30 -17.84
CA GLU A 336 7.26 -12.36 -18.73
C GLU A 336 8.41 -13.18 -18.08
N GLY A 337 8.34 -13.35 -16.75
CA GLY A 337 9.35 -14.08 -15.95
C GLY A 337 10.58 -13.27 -15.54
N MET A 338 10.82 -12.08 -16.11
CA MET A 338 11.97 -11.22 -15.80
C MET A 338 11.58 -9.99 -14.99
N VAL A 339 12.47 -9.54 -14.10
CA VAL A 339 12.30 -8.30 -13.33
C VAL A 339 12.81 -7.10 -14.12
N GLN A 340 11.92 -6.15 -14.39
CA GLN A 340 12.18 -4.96 -15.20
C GLN A 340 11.63 -3.66 -14.58
N GLN A 341 12.03 -2.51 -15.13
CA GLN A 341 11.47 -1.22 -14.74
C GLN A 341 10.23 -0.87 -15.55
N ALA A 342 9.16 -0.47 -14.86
CA ALA A 342 7.94 0.04 -15.46
C ALA A 342 7.60 1.45 -14.96
N ARG A 343 6.65 2.09 -15.64
CA ARG A 343 6.25 3.48 -15.38
C ARG A 343 4.75 3.67 -15.66
N TYR A 344 4.04 4.21 -14.68
CA TYR A 344 2.60 4.47 -14.77
C TYR A 344 2.34 5.95 -14.51
N LYS A 345 1.36 6.53 -15.21
CA LYS A 345 0.81 7.85 -14.88
C LYS A 345 -0.53 7.61 -14.17
N LEU A 346 -0.64 8.01 -12.91
CA LEU A 346 -1.83 7.78 -12.08
C LEU A 346 -3.05 8.50 -12.67
N LYS A 347 -2.84 9.70 -13.23
CA LYS A 347 -3.86 10.49 -13.95
C LYS A 347 -4.27 9.94 -15.33
N ASN A 348 -3.67 8.85 -15.78
CA ASN A 348 -4.00 8.16 -17.03
C ASN A 348 -4.77 6.85 -16.77
N LEU A 349 -5.10 6.53 -15.51
CA LEU A 349 -5.95 5.39 -15.15
C LEU A 349 -7.40 5.70 -15.54
N ALA A 350 -7.92 5.01 -16.56
CA ALA A 350 -9.30 5.17 -17.02
C ALA A 350 -10.28 4.24 -16.27
N SER A 351 -9.82 3.04 -15.90
CA SER A 351 -10.60 2.09 -15.10
C SER A 351 -9.70 1.21 -14.24
N GLY A 352 -10.27 0.62 -13.19
CA GLY A 352 -9.61 -0.34 -12.30
C GLY A 352 -9.20 0.24 -10.95
N LYS A 353 -8.42 -0.55 -10.21
CA LYS A 353 -8.07 -0.28 -8.81
C LYS A 353 -6.55 -0.26 -8.64
N LEU A 354 -6.06 0.72 -7.90
CA LEU A 354 -4.64 0.91 -7.63
C LEU A 354 -4.47 1.28 -6.16
N ARG A 355 -3.56 0.59 -5.46
CA ARG A 355 -3.16 0.93 -4.09
C ARG A 355 -1.64 1.01 -4.02
N VAL A 356 -1.12 1.93 -3.20
CA VAL A 356 0.27 1.89 -2.76
C VAL A 356 0.26 1.68 -1.26
N PHE A 357 1.02 0.68 -0.83
CA PHE A 357 1.20 0.28 0.56
C PHE A 357 2.60 0.63 1.02
N ARG A 358 2.72 1.07 2.27
CA ARG A 358 3.97 1.03 3.00
C ARG A 358 4.13 -0.33 3.64
N ILE A 359 5.31 -0.90 3.53
CA ILE A 359 5.72 -2.05 4.34
C ILE A 359 5.78 -1.60 5.81
N VAL A 360 5.16 -2.37 6.71
CA VAL A 360 5.09 -2.07 8.14
C VAL A 360 5.37 -3.32 8.97
N GLY A 361 5.80 -3.13 10.22
CA GLY A 361 6.10 -4.20 11.16
C GLY A 361 4.92 -4.64 12.01
N ARG A 362 5.12 -5.72 12.76
CA ARG A 362 4.19 -6.21 13.80
C ARG A 362 3.86 -5.12 14.81
N ASP A 363 4.86 -4.32 15.17
CA ASP A 363 4.72 -3.20 16.12
C ASP A 363 3.88 -2.02 15.59
N TYR A 364 3.67 -1.91 14.27
CA TYR A 364 2.71 -0.96 13.71
C TYR A 364 1.27 -1.30 14.12
N ILE A 365 0.94 -2.60 14.14
CA ILE A 365 -0.39 -3.13 14.47
C ILE A 365 -0.56 -3.49 15.96
N GLY A 366 0.54 -3.58 16.71
CA GLY A 366 0.54 -3.92 18.14
C GLY A 366 0.69 -5.42 18.43
N TRP A 367 1.38 -6.14 17.53
CA TRP A 367 1.86 -7.52 17.68
C TRP A 367 3.39 -7.54 17.83
#